data_AF-A0A2V9KU07-F1
#
_entry.id   AF-A0A2V9KU07-F1
#
_cell.length_a   1.000
_cell.length_b   1.000
_cell.length_c   1.000
_cell.angle_alpha   90.00
_cell.angle_beta   90.00
_cell.angle_gamma   90.00
#
_symmetry.space_group_name_H-M   'P 1'
#
loop_
_entity.id
_entity.type
_entity.pdbx_description
1 polymer ?
#
loop_
_entity_poly.entity_id
_entity_poly.type
_entity_poly.pdbx_seq_one_letter_code
_entity_poly.pdbx_strand_id
1 'polypeptide(L)'
;MDEPKTEASIDVGTLEGLLDDLKDVHRRLGAQLRRLDSVPRLSGEYHDCLAEIYTLMTWLEGLAPDLQTEMDRLTDQLPDD
;
A
#
# COMPACT_ATOMS: atom_id res chain seq x y z
N MET A 1 56.99 12.38 34.79
CA MET A 1 56.71 12.71 33.38
C MET A 1 55.25 12.38 33.22
N ASP A 2 54.38 13.36 33.35
CA ASP A 2 52.93 13.16 33.25
C ASP A 2 52.45 13.86 31.98
N GLU A 3 51.86 13.08 31.09
CA GLU A 3 51.23 13.56 29.86
C GLU A 3 49.94 14.33 30.20
N PRO A 4 49.66 15.47 29.55
CA PRO A 4 48.33 16.06 29.61
C PRO A 4 47.40 15.24 28.72
N LYS A 5 46.47 14.51 29.35
CA LYS A 5 45.25 14.02 28.70
C LYS A 5 44.47 15.23 28.19
N THR A 6 44.44 15.43 26.88
CA THR A 6 43.61 16.44 26.23
C THR A 6 42.14 16.05 26.41
N GLU A 7 41.44 16.68 27.34
CA GLU A 7 39.98 16.65 27.40
C GLU A 7 39.44 17.36 26.14
N ALA A 8 38.71 16.64 25.30
CA ALA A 8 38.05 17.20 24.14
C ALA A 8 36.92 18.14 24.63
N SER A 9 37.20 19.45 24.67
CA SER A 9 36.18 20.47 24.89
C SER A 9 35.32 20.58 23.64
N ILE A 10 34.14 19.94 23.66
CA ILE A 10 33.13 20.12 22.60
C ILE A 10 32.54 21.51 22.76
N ASP A 11 32.69 22.36 21.75
CA ASP A 11 32.08 23.70 21.75
C ASP A 11 30.58 23.65 21.47
N VAL A 12 29.89 24.73 21.86
CA VAL A 12 28.44 24.87 21.69
C VAL A 12 28.01 24.80 20.22
N GLY A 13 28.81 25.31 19.29
CA GLY A 13 28.50 25.27 17.86
C GLY A 13 28.52 23.85 17.30
N THR A 14 29.41 23.00 17.78
CA THR A 14 29.44 21.57 17.47
C THR A 14 28.17 20.87 17.98
N LEU A 15 27.71 21.20 19.18
CA LEU A 15 26.46 20.67 19.73
C LEU A 15 25.23 21.16 18.96
N GLU A 16 25.21 22.42 18.53
CA GLU A 16 24.14 22.98 17.70
C GLU A 16 24.06 22.31 16.33
N GLY A 17 25.21 22.08 15.68
CA GLY A 17 25.27 21.35 14.41
C GLY A 17 24.74 19.91 14.54
N LEU A 18 25.18 19.20 15.59
CA LEU A 18 24.68 17.84 15.88
C LEU A 18 23.17 17.82 16.17
N LEU A 19 22.65 18.86 16.82
CA LEU A 19 21.22 18.97 17.11
C LEU A 19 20.41 19.19 15.82
N ASP A 20 20.90 20.00 14.89
CA ASP A 20 20.22 20.25 13.62
C ASP A 20 20.25 19.02 12.71
N ASP A 21 21.36 18.29 12.67
CA ASP A 21 21.45 16.99 12.00
C ASP A 21 20.45 15.98 12.60
N LEU A 22 20.35 15.93 13.94
CA LEU A 22 19.39 15.05 14.61
C LEU A 22 17.93 15.41 14.29
N LYS A 23 17.61 16.71 14.21
CA LYS A 23 16.28 17.17 13.78
C LYS A 23 15.97 16.77 12.35
N ASP A 24 16.95 16.86 11.44
CA ASP A 24 16.76 16.46 10.04
C ASP A 24 16.53 14.96 9.91
N VAL A 25 17.33 14.15 10.61
CA VAL A 25 17.15 12.70 10.69
C VAL A 25 15.78 12.34 11.27
N HIS A 26 15.36 12.99 12.35
CA HIS A 26 14.05 12.77 12.96
C HIS A 26 12.90 13.09 11.99
N ARG A 27 13.01 14.20 11.25
CA ARG A 27 12.02 14.59 10.23
C ARG A 27 11.91 13.55 9.11
N ARG A 28 13.06 13.07 8.61
CA ARG A 28 13.13 12.05 7.54
C ARG A 28 12.56 10.72 7.99
N LEU A 29 12.90 10.26 9.19
CA LEU A 29 12.33 9.03 9.77
C LEU A 29 10.82 9.15 9.96
N GLY A 30 10.32 10.31 10.43
CA GLY A 30 8.88 10.56 10.55
C GLY A 30 8.14 10.50 9.22
N ALA A 31 8.75 11.00 8.13
CA ALA A 31 8.18 10.87 6.79
C ALA A 31 8.18 9.42 6.28
N GLN A 32 9.27 8.68 6.53
CA GLN A 32 9.37 7.26 6.18
C GLN A 32 8.35 6.41 6.94
N LEU A 33 8.14 6.67 8.24
CA LEU A 33 7.14 5.98 9.06
C LEU A 33 5.72 6.22 8.55
N ARG A 34 5.34 7.46 8.19
CA ARG A 34 4.02 7.74 7.58
C ARG A 34 3.81 7.01 6.25
N ARG A 35 4.87 6.90 5.44
CA ARG A 35 4.81 6.12 4.19
C ARG A 35 4.62 4.64 4.49
N LEU A 36 5.35 4.08 5.45
CA LEU A 36 5.18 2.69 5.87
C LEU A 36 3.78 2.44 6.45
N ASP A 37 3.23 3.38 7.22
CA ASP A 37 1.88 3.28 7.79
C ASP A 37 0.77 3.29 6.72
N SER A 38 1.03 3.91 5.56
CA SER A 38 0.12 3.85 4.40
C SER A 38 0.13 2.51 3.66
N VAL A 39 1.19 1.69 3.80
CA VAL A 39 1.32 0.42 3.06
C VAL A 39 0.29 -0.63 3.53
N PRO A 40 0.08 -0.88 4.84
CA PRO A 40 -0.99 -1.78 5.30
C PRO A 40 -2.39 -1.32 4.85
N ARG A 41 -2.65 -0.01 4.83
CA ARG A 41 -3.93 0.54 4.36
C ARG A 41 -4.16 0.25 2.87
N LEU A 42 -3.16 0.52 2.03
CA LEU A 42 -3.22 0.19 0.60
C LEU A 42 -3.36 -1.31 0.37
N SER A 43 -2.71 -2.14 1.19
CA SER A 43 -2.86 -3.60 1.13
C SER A 43 -4.28 -4.05 1.50
N GLY A 44 -4.92 -3.41 2.48
CA GLY A 44 -6.30 -3.68 2.86
C GLY A 44 -7.29 -3.28 1.76
N GLU A 45 -7.16 -2.05 1.25
CA GLU A 45 -7.99 -1.56 0.13
C GLU A 45 -7.86 -2.44 -1.12
N TYR A 46 -6.66 -2.95 -1.41
CA TYR A 46 -6.43 -3.90 -2.51
C TYR A 46 -7.09 -5.26 -2.24
N HIS A 47 -7.03 -5.75 -0.99
CA HIS A 47 -7.69 -7.00 -0.61
C HIS A 47 -9.20 -6.91 -0.74
N ASP A 48 -9.81 -5.81 -0.28
CA ASP A 48 -11.25 -5.57 -0.38
C ASP A 48 -11.69 -5.48 -1.85
N CYS A 49 -10.94 -4.74 -2.68
CA CYS A 49 -11.18 -4.66 -4.12
C CYS A 49 -11.12 -6.03 -4.82
N LEU A 50 -10.12 -6.87 -4.47
CA LEU A 50 -10.06 -8.23 -4.99
C LEU A 50 -11.26 -9.07 -4.56
N ALA A 51 -11.71 -8.96 -3.32
CA ALA A 51 -12.88 -9.68 -2.83
C ALA A 51 -14.17 -9.27 -3.56
N GLU A 52 -14.34 -7.98 -3.85
CA GLU A 52 -15.45 -7.48 -4.66
C GLU A 52 -15.40 -8.02 -6.10
N ILE A 53 -14.22 -8.00 -6.72
CA ILE A 53 -14.02 -8.57 -8.06
C ILE A 53 -14.37 -10.06 -8.09
N TYR A 54 -13.90 -10.85 -7.13
CA TYR A 54 -14.23 -12.26 -7.04
C TYR A 54 -15.74 -12.50 -6.91
N THR A 55 -16.41 -11.72 -6.06
CA THR A 55 -17.87 -11.81 -5.87
C THR A 55 -18.61 -11.53 -7.18
N LEU A 56 -18.21 -10.47 -7.91
CA LEU A 56 -18.80 -10.13 -9.20
C LEU A 56 -18.54 -11.20 -10.26
N MET A 57 -17.33 -11.77 -10.29
CA MET A 57 -17.00 -12.87 -11.21
C MET A 57 -17.88 -14.09 -10.95
N THR A 58 -18.03 -14.52 -9.69
CA THR A 58 -18.89 -15.66 -9.35
C THR A 58 -20.35 -15.40 -9.71
N TRP A 59 -20.84 -14.17 -9.52
CA TRP A 59 -22.19 -13.80 -9.93
C TRP A 59 -22.37 -13.87 -11.46
N LEU A 60 -21.42 -13.34 -12.23
CA LEU A 60 -21.44 -13.40 -13.70
C LEU A 60 -21.36 -14.83 -14.22
N GLU A 61 -20.49 -15.66 -13.63
CA GLU A 61 -20.40 -17.10 -13.94
C GLU A 61 -21.73 -17.80 -13.68
N GLY A 62 -22.47 -17.42 -12.63
CA GLY A 62 -23.79 -17.93 -12.33
C GLY A 62 -24.87 -17.51 -13.33
N LEU A 63 -24.72 -16.36 -14.01
CA LEU A 63 -25.66 -15.87 -15.02
C LEU A 63 -25.43 -16.45 -16.41
N ALA A 64 -24.22 -16.90 -16.71
CA ALA A 64 -23.88 -17.44 -18.02
C ALA A 64 -24.78 -18.62 -18.47
N PRO A 65 -25.15 -19.58 -17.61
CA PRO A 65 -26.06 -20.67 -17.96
C PRO A 65 -27.48 -20.21 -18.26
N ASP A 66 -27.99 -19.24 -17.50
CA ASP A 66 -29.33 -18.68 -17.70
C ASP A 66 -29.42 -17.96 -19.05
N LEU A 67 -28.37 -17.20 -19.38
CA LEU A 67 -28.27 -16.49 -20.65
C LEU A 67 -28.15 -17.47 -21.83
N GLN A 68 -27.37 -18.54 -21.67
CA GLN A 68 -27.26 -19.60 -22.68
C GLN A 68 -28.61 -20.31 -22.88
N THR A 69 -29.32 -20.62 -21.79
CA THR A 69 -30.64 -21.25 -21.85
C THR A 69 -31.64 -20.39 -22.62
N GLU A 70 -31.63 -19.08 -22.39
CA GLU A 70 -32.53 -18.16 -23.10
C GLU A 70 -32.13 -18.03 -24.58
N MET A 71 -30.83 -18.04 -24.90
CA MET A 71 -30.36 -18.07 -26.29
C MET A 71 -30.80 -19.33 -27.03
N ASP A 72 -30.67 -20.50 -26.42
CA ASP A 72 -31.08 -21.77 -27.00
C ASP A 72 -32.60 -21.77 -27.25
N ARG A 73 -33.37 -21.30 -26.26
CA ARG A 73 -34.82 -21.15 -26.35
C ARG A 73 -35.25 -20.21 -27.49
N LEU A 74 -34.56 -19.10 -27.70
CA LEU A 74 -34.86 -18.16 -28.79
C LEU A 74 -34.48 -18.75 -30.15
N THR A 75 -33.38 -19.51 -30.20
CA THR A 75 -32.94 -20.22 -31.41
C THR A 75 -33.98 -21.24 -31.86
N ASP A 76 -34.54 -22.03 -30.93
CA ASP A 76 -35.58 -23.02 -31.22
C ASP A 76 -36.93 -22.39 -31.69
N GLN A 77 -37.12 -21.09 -31.49
CA GLN A 77 -38.32 -20.36 -31.91
C GLN A 77 -38.17 -19.69 -33.29
N LEU A 78 -36.98 -19.69 -33.88
CA LEU A 78 -36.77 -19.17 -35.22
C LEU A 78 -37.34 -20.16 -36.26
N PRO A 79 -38.22 -19.72 -37.17
CA PRO A 79 -38.70 -20.57 -38.26
C PRO A 79 -37.54 -20.91 -39.22
N ASP A 80 -37.49 -22.16 -39.67
CA ASP A 80 -36.62 -22.59 -40.76
C ASP A 80 -37.15 -21.95 -42.07
N ASP A 81 -36.53 -20.86 -42.53
CA ASP A 81 -36.73 -20.28 -43.87
C ASP A 81 -36.08 -21.14 -44.97
#